data_AF-P27685-F1
#
_entry.id   AF-P27685-F1
#
_cell.length_a   1.000
_cell.length_b   1.000
_cell.length_c   1.000
_cell.angle_alpha   90.00
_cell.angle_beta   90.00
_cell.angle_gamma   90.00
#
_symmetry.space_group_name_H-M   'P 1'
#
loop_
_entity.id
_entity.type
_entity.pdbx_description
1 polymer ?
#
loop_
_entity_poly.entity_id
_entity_poly.type
_entity_poly.pdbx_seq_one_letter_code
_entity_poly.pdbx_strand_id
1 'polypeptide(L)'
;MADTTTAAQADQKPTRAFGAGRPQRGAGGAPQRGGPRPQRGGQGETKSWTPVTKLGRLVALGLVENIHEIYLFSLPIKEYQIIDKFLNLKDEVMKIVPVQKQTRAGQRTRFKAFVVVGDHNGHVGLGVKCAKEVATAISGAIVAAKLSVIPVRRGYWGNKLGAPHTVPTKVTGKCGSVAVRLVPAPRGTGIVAARVPKKLLQYAGVDDVYTSSRGKTRTMGNFVMATFFAITKTFAYLTPDLWREVKLIKTPYQEHSAKLSEKQQ
;
A
#
# COMPACT_ATOMS: atom_id res chain seq x y z
N MET A 1 -21.33 35.10 -50.64
CA MET A 1 -20.80 34.93 -52.00
C MET A 1 -20.68 33.45 -52.26
N ALA A 2 -21.35 32.91 -53.28
CA ALA A 2 -21.28 31.53 -53.78
C ALA A 2 -21.66 30.47 -52.71
N ASP A 3 -22.88 29.95 -52.58
CA ASP A 3 -24.00 29.64 -53.51
C ASP A 3 -23.88 28.29 -54.26
N THR A 4 -24.83 27.38 -53.94
CA THR A 4 -25.43 26.36 -54.85
C THR A 4 -24.57 25.15 -55.32
N THR A 5 -25.11 24.03 -55.82
CA THR A 5 -26.52 23.68 -56.22
C THR A 5 -26.89 22.20 -55.99
N THR A 6 -28.20 21.92 -55.98
CA THR A 6 -28.92 20.63 -55.86
C THR A 6 -29.14 19.85 -57.17
N ALA A 7 -29.28 18.51 -57.10
CA ALA A 7 -30.18 17.64 -57.92
C ALA A 7 -30.15 16.19 -57.35
N ALA A 8 -31.26 15.52 -56.97
CA ALA A 8 -32.29 14.80 -57.77
C ALA A 8 -31.85 13.37 -58.21
N GLN A 9 -32.69 12.32 -58.37
CA GLN A 9 -34.16 12.18 -58.29
C GLN A 9 -34.60 10.68 -58.17
N ALA A 10 -35.80 10.43 -57.59
CA ALA A 10 -36.65 9.20 -57.74
C ALA A 10 -36.06 7.83 -57.26
N ASP A 11 -36.81 6.74 -56.94
CA ASP A 11 -38.25 6.45 -56.81
C ASP A 11 -38.42 5.18 -55.89
N GLN A 12 -39.56 4.54 -55.54
CA GLN A 12 -41.02 4.73 -55.77
C GLN A 12 -41.80 4.17 -54.54
N LYS A 13 -42.93 3.43 -54.73
CA LYS A 13 -43.78 2.80 -53.68
C LYS A 13 -44.63 1.67 -54.30
N PRO A 14 -45.19 0.73 -53.50
CA PRO A 14 -46.64 0.81 -53.25
C PRO A 14 -47.09 0.28 -51.86
N THR A 15 -48.40 0.33 -51.60
CA THR A 15 -49.06 0.00 -50.32
C THR A 15 -50.14 -1.07 -50.46
N ARG A 16 -50.24 -2.00 -49.50
CA ARG A 16 -51.44 -2.83 -49.22
C ARG A 16 -51.37 -3.44 -47.80
N ALA A 17 -52.45 -4.09 -47.35
CA ALA A 17 -53.45 -3.48 -46.47
C ALA A 17 -54.35 -4.55 -45.82
N PHE A 18 -54.97 -4.22 -44.68
CA PHE A 18 -55.94 -5.05 -43.92
C PHE A 18 -55.44 -6.38 -43.30
N GLY A 19 -56.08 -6.78 -42.20
CA GLY A 19 -55.84 -8.04 -41.48
C GLY A 19 -55.95 -7.90 -39.96
N ALA A 20 -57.16 -8.04 -39.40
CA ALA A 20 -57.39 -7.98 -37.95
C ALA A 20 -57.37 -9.38 -37.29
N GLY A 21 -56.89 -9.47 -36.04
CA GLY A 21 -56.94 -10.72 -35.27
C GLY A 21 -56.28 -10.62 -33.89
N ARG A 22 -57.09 -10.52 -32.83
CA ARG A 22 -56.63 -10.48 -31.43
C ARG A 22 -57.26 -11.61 -30.62
N PRO A 23 -56.50 -12.62 -30.19
CA PRO A 23 -56.92 -13.55 -29.14
C PRO A 23 -56.54 -13.03 -27.75
N GLN A 24 -57.46 -13.12 -26.80
CA GLN A 24 -57.29 -12.67 -25.41
C GLN A 24 -56.96 -13.87 -24.52
N ARG A 25 -55.73 -13.96 -23.98
CA ARG A 25 -55.29 -15.03 -23.07
C ARG A 25 -54.31 -14.53 -22.01
N GLY A 26 -54.35 -15.13 -20.82
CA GLY A 26 -53.24 -15.11 -19.85
C GLY A 26 -53.30 -14.05 -18.75
N ALA A 27 -54.35 -14.04 -17.92
CA ALA A 27 -54.24 -13.44 -16.59
C ALA A 27 -53.32 -14.34 -15.73
N GLY A 28 -52.04 -13.96 -15.58
CA GLY A 28 -50.99 -14.78 -14.97
C GLY A 28 -50.43 -14.15 -13.69
N GLY A 29 -50.66 -14.81 -12.55
CA GLY A 29 -50.36 -14.38 -11.18
C GLY A 29 -49.17 -13.44 -10.93
N ALA A 30 -49.45 -12.32 -10.26
CA ALA A 30 -48.45 -11.46 -9.65
C ALA A 30 -47.86 -12.14 -8.39
N PRO A 31 -46.54 -12.38 -8.29
CA PRO A 31 -45.94 -12.94 -7.09
C PRO A 31 -45.91 -11.90 -5.96
N GLN A 32 -46.70 -12.14 -4.92
CA GLN A 32 -46.66 -11.35 -3.69
C GLN A 32 -45.34 -11.57 -2.91
N ARG A 33 -45.14 -10.77 -1.85
CA ARG A 33 -44.04 -10.84 -0.86
C ARG A 33 -42.70 -10.24 -1.30
N GLY A 34 -42.73 -8.93 -1.57
CA GLY A 34 -41.62 -8.06 -1.18
C GLY A 34 -41.50 -8.01 0.36
N GLY A 35 -40.95 -9.07 0.97
CA GLY A 35 -40.74 -9.13 2.42
C GLY A 35 -39.72 -8.08 2.90
N PRO A 36 -39.78 -7.62 4.15
CA PRO A 36 -38.80 -6.68 4.69
C PRO A 36 -37.38 -7.22 4.53
N ARG A 37 -36.49 -6.48 3.87
CA ARG A 37 -35.06 -6.79 3.88
C ARG A 37 -34.59 -6.68 5.33
N PRO A 38 -34.03 -7.73 5.95
CA PRO A 38 -33.47 -7.60 7.28
C PRO A 38 -32.38 -6.55 7.24
N GLN A 39 -32.49 -5.52 8.08
CA GLN A 39 -31.42 -4.57 8.29
C GLN A 39 -30.23 -5.36 8.83
N ARG A 40 -29.21 -5.57 7.99
CA ARG A 40 -28.02 -6.33 8.39
C ARG A 40 -27.09 -5.42 9.19
N GLY A 41 -27.59 -5.00 10.36
CA GLY A 41 -26.87 -4.29 11.41
C GLY A 41 -25.83 -5.19 12.08
N GLY A 42 -24.95 -5.78 11.27
CA GLY A 42 -23.76 -6.46 11.74
C GLY A 42 -22.82 -5.40 12.30
N GLN A 43 -22.95 -5.11 13.60
CA GLN A 43 -21.86 -4.54 14.36
C GLN A 43 -20.62 -5.39 14.08
N GLY A 44 -19.52 -4.73 13.74
CA GLY A 44 -18.32 -5.41 13.25
C GLY A 44 -17.61 -6.12 14.38
N GLU A 45 -18.05 -7.34 14.72
CA GLU A 45 -17.28 -8.27 15.55
C GLU A 45 -15.83 -8.29 15.03
N THR A 46 -14.90 -7.88 15.89
CA THR A 46 -13.49 -7.80 15.57
C THR A 46 -12.95 -9.21 15.38
N LYS A 47 -13.02 -9.72 14.14
CA LYS A 47 -12.67 -11.09 13.78
C LYS A 47 -11.37 -11.51 14.44
N SER A 48 -11.49 -12.40 15.44
CA SER A 48 -10.38 -12.93 16.20
C SER A 48 -9.33 -13.50 15.26
N TRP A 49 -8.11 -12.97 15.32
CA TRP A 49 -7.05 -13.38 14.41
C TRP A 49 -6.56 -14.79 14.75
N THR A 50 -6.98 -15.76 13.93
CA THR A 50 -6.45 -17.13 13.93
C THR A 50 -5.16 -17.18 13.09
N PRO A 51 -3.97 -17.36 13.70
CA PRO A 51 -2.70 -17.30 12.98
C PRO A 51 -2.43 -18.55 12.15
N VAL A 52 -2.09 -18.37 10.87
CA VAL A 52 -1.83 -19.49 9.94
C VAL A 52 -0.35 -19.82 9.85
N THR A 53 0.53 -18.82 9.89
CA THR A 53 1.99 -19.00 9.80
C THR A 53 2.64 -19.31 11.14
N LYS A 54 3.82 -19.95 11.11
CA LYS A 54 4.67 -20.15 12.29
C LYS A 54 4.92 -18.84 13.05
N LEU A 55 5.24 -17.76 12.33
CA LEU A 55 5.47 -16.45 12.94
C LEU A 55 4.19 -15.89 13.58
N GLY A 56 3.06 -15.96 12.86
CA GLY A 56 1.76 -15.60 13.41
C GLY A 56 1.45 -16.33 14.71
N ARG A 57 1.77 -17.63 14.83
CA ARG A 57 1.57 -18.41 16.05
C ARG A 57 2.47 -17.95 17.20
N LEU A 58 3.76 -17.71 16.96
CA LEU A 58 4.66 -17.19 18.01
C LEU A 58 4.20 -15.82 18.54
N VAL A 59 3.74 -14.94 17.64
CA VAL A 59 3.24 -13.59 17.97
C VAL A 59 1.82 -13.63 18.56
N ALA A 60 1.02 -14.66 18.26
CA ALA A 60 -0.25 -14.90 18.93
C ALA A 60 -0.03 -15.35 20.38
N LEU A 61 0.94 -16.24 20.62
CA LEU A 61 1.33 -16.78 21.93
C LEU A 61 2.21 -15.84 22.79
N GLY A 62 2.60 -14.67 22.27
CA GLY A 62 3.43 -13.71 22.98
C GLY A 62 4.89 -14.13 23.16
N LEU A 63 5.38 -15.06 22.33
CA LEU A 63 6.74 -15.61 22.44
C LEU A 63 7.80 -14.74 21.74
N VAL A 64 7.39 -14.04 20.69
CA VAL A 64 8.16 -12.97 20.06
C VAL A 64 7.57 -11.66 20.58
N GLU A 65 8.29 -10.98 21.46
CA GLU A 65 7.84 -9.73 22.10
C GLU A 65 8.10 -8.50 21.23
N ASN A 66 9.13 -8.56 20.37
CA ASN A 66 9.71 -7.38 19.74
C ASN A 66 9.83 -7.53 18.22
N ILE A 67 9.33 -6.55 17.45
CA ILE A 67 9.47 -6.56 15.98
C ILE A 67 10.94 -6.51 15.51
N HIS A 68 11.85 -6.02 16.36
CA HIS A 68 13.30 -6.06 16.10
C HIS A 68 13.87 -7.47 15.95
N GLU A 69 13.27 -8.48 16.60
CA GLU A 69 13.65 -9.88 16.47
C GLU A 69 13.31 -10.42 15.07
N ILE A 70 12.12 -10.09 14.58
CA ILE A 70 11.64 -10.39 13.21
C ILE A 70 12.60 -9.78 12.17
N TYR A 71 13.06 -8.54 12.40
CA TYR A 71 14.01 -7.86 11.53
C TYR A 71 15.42 -8.45 11.59
N LEU A 72 15.94 -8.78 12.79
CA LEU A 72 17.27 -9.35 12.98
C LEU A 72 17.44 -10.66 12.21
N PHE A 73 16.43 -11.53 12.24
CA PHE A 73 16.41 -12.78 11.48
C PHE A 73 15.80 -12.66 10.07
N SER A 74 15.44 -11.45 9.63
CA SER A 74 14.85 -11.15 8.31
C SER A 74 13.64 -12.03 7.95
N LEU A 75 12.78 -12.33 8.93
CA LEU A 75 11.70 -13.30 8.76
C LEU A 75 10.56 -12.76 7.87
N PRO A 76 10.02 -13.56 6.92
CA PRO A 76 9.02 -13.10 5.98
C PRO A 76 7.64 -12.96 6.62
N ILE A 77 7.21 -11.72 6.88
CA ILE A 77 5.88 -11.39 7.40
C ILE A 77 4.84 -11.60 6.30
N LYS A 78 3.79 -12.39 6.58
CA LYS A 78 2.70 -12.71 5.62
C LYS A 78 1.30 -12.38 6.13
N GLU A 79 1.16 -12.06 7.42
CA GLU A 79 -0.10 -11.68 8.07
C GLU A 79 0.10 -10.27 8.64
N TYR A 80 -0.75 -9.31 8.30
CA TYR A 80 -0.55 -7.90 8.70
C TYR A 80 -0.83 -7.69 10.20
N GLN A 81 -1.65 -8.58 10.78
CA GLN A 81 -2.01 -8.61 12.20
C GLN A 81 -0.81 -8.82 13.13
N ILE A 82 0.27 -9.45 12.62
CA ILE A 82 1.56 -9.55 13.30
C ILE A 82 2.08 -8.15 13.68
N ILE A 83 2.02 -7.22 12.74
CA ILE A 83 2.58 -5.88 12.89
C ILE A 83 1.61 -4.99 13.67
N ASP A 84 0.30 -5.17 13.49
CA ASP A 84 -0.73 -4.48 14.27
C ASP A 84 -0.71 -4.84 15.77
N LYS A 85 -0.12 -5.98 16.15
CA LYS A 85 0.18 -6.29 17.56
C LYS A 85 1.38 -5.54 18.13
N PHE A 86 2.37 -5.18 17.30
CA PHE A 86 3.63 -4.56 17.76
C PHE A 86 3.66 -3.05 17.64
N LEU A 87 3.04 -2.47 16.60
CA LEU A 87 3.22 -1.08 16.24
C LEU A 87 1.88 -0.37 16.04
N ASN A 88 1.67 0.72 16.79
CA ASN A 88 0.57 1.66 16.62
C ASN A 88 0.81 2.56 15.39
N LEU A 89 0.68 1.95 14.21
CA LEU A 89 0.95 2.58 12.92
C LEU A 89 -0.18 3.51 12.46
N LYS A 90 0.19 4.71 12.02
CA LYS A 90 -0.69 5.63 11.29
C LYS A 90 -0.54 5.39 9.79
N ASP A 91 -1.62 5.55 9.02
CA ASP A 91 -1.60 5.43 7.54
C ASP A 91 -1.93 6.75 6.84
N GLU A 92 -1.40 6.92 5.61
CA GLU A 92 -1.73 8.03 4.73
C GLU A 92 -1.81 7.63 3.25
N VAL A 93 -2.91 8.01 2.61
CA VAL A 93 -3.13 7.85 1.16
C VAL A 93 -2.38 8.93 0.39
N MET A 94 -1.22 8.58 -0.17
CA MET A 94 -0.31 9.50 -0.87
C MET A 94 -0.84 9.95 -2.24
N LYS A 95 -1.41 9.01 -3.01
CA LYS A 95 -2.11 9.29 -4.28
C LYS A 95 -2.99 8.11 -4.70
N ILE A 96 -4.14 8.42 -5.30
CA ILE A 96 -4.95 7.48 -6.08
C ILE A 96 -4.80 7.83 -7.56
N VAL A 97 -4.65 6.83 -8.43
CA VAL A 97 -4.51 7.00 -9.88
C VAL A 97 -5.46 6.04 -10.62
N PRO A 98 -6.34 6.52 -11.50
CA PRO A 98 -7.09 5.64 -12.39
C PRO A 98 -6.13 5.01 -13.41
N VAL A 99 -6.21 3.69 -13.58
CA VAL A 99 -5.47 2.92 -14.58
C VAL A 99 -6.45 2.14 -15.43
N GLN A 100 -6.28 2.18 -16.75
CA GLN A 100 -7.25 1.67 -17.71
C GLN A 100 -6.68 0.50 -18.50
N LYS A 101 -7.53 -0.47 -18.86
CA LYS A 101 -7.23 -1.49 -19.88
C LYS A 101 -8.32 -1.47 -20.94
N GLN A 102 -7.93 -1.30 -22.21
CA GLN A 102 -8.83 -1.45 -23.35
C GLN A 102 -9.36 -2.88 -23.45
N THR A 103 -10.62 -3.02 -23.86
CA THR A 103 -11.28 -4.30 -24.14
C THR A 103 -11.96 -4.23 -25.51
N ARG A 104 -12.57 -5.35 -25.98
CA ARG A 104 -13.35 -5.34 -27.23
C ARG A 104 -14.56 -4.38 -27.19
N ALA A 105 -15.12 -4.11 -26.00
CA ALA A 105 -16.24 -3.21 -25.79
C ALA A 105 -15.87 -2.13 -24.75
N GLY A 106 -15.14 -1.11 -25.18
CA GLY A 106 -14.72 0.01 -24.33
C GLY A 106 -13.62 -0.31 -23.32
N GLN A 107 -13.54 0.48 -22.25
CA GLN A 107 -12.41 0.51 -21.30
C GLN A 107 -12.79 -0.01 -19.91
N ARG A 108 -11.97 -0.92 -19.36
CA ARG A 108 -12.04 -1.32 -17.95
C ARG A 108 -11.11 -0.43 -17.12
N THR A 109 -11.69 0.48 -16.35
CA THR A 109 -11.00 1.27 -15.33
C THR A 109 -10.71 0.44 -14.06
N ARG A 110 -9.67 0.83 -13.32
CA ARG A 110 -9.36 0.39 -11.95
C ARG A 110 -8.63 1.51 -11.23
N PHE A 111 -8.68 1.55 -9.89
CA PHE A 111 -7.97 2.56 -9.10
C PHE A 111 -6.72 1.96 -8.47
N LYS A 112 -5.56 2.60 -8.69
CA LYS A 112 -4.29 2.28 -8.06
C LYS A 112 -4.05 3.24 -6.89
N ALA A 113 -4.14 2.74 -5.67
CA ALA A 113 -3.81 3.47 -4.45
C ALA A 113 -2.32 3.28 -4.09
N PHE A 114 -1.69 4.35 -3.64
CA PHE A 114 -0.39 4.36 -2.99
C PHE A 114 -0.59 4.85 -1.55
N VAL A 115 -0.23 4.02 -0.57
CA VAL A 115 -0.40 4.29 0.86
C VAL A 115 0.94 4.15 1.57
N VAL A 116 1.29 5.11 2.41
CA VAL A 116 2.41 5.02 3.36
C VAL A 116 1.84 4.71 4.73
N VAL A 117 2.58 3.93 5.52
CA VAL A 117 2.22 3.56 6.89
C VAL A 117 3.47 3.73 7.76
N GLY A 118 3.34 4.23 8.99
CA GLY A 118 4.50 4.40 9.89
C GLY A 118 4.17 4.92 11.29
N ASP A 119 5.16 4.84 12.17
CA ASP A 119 5.04 5.15 13.60
C ASP A 119 5.66 6.49 14.02
N HIS A 120 6.41 7.15 13.13
CA HIS A 120 7.24 8.34 13.41
C HIS A 120 8.41 8.09 14.38
N ASN A 121 8.71 6.83 14.73
CA ASN A 121 9.78 6.43 15.65
C ASN A 121 10.87 5.54 15.01
N GLY A 122 10.64 5.05 13.80
CA GLY A 122 11.66 4.34 13.03
C GLY A 122 11.13 3.22 12.14
N HIS A 123 9.81 3.13 11.93
CA HIS A 123 9.19 2.07 11.13
C HIS A 123 8.34 2.69 10.02
N VAL A 124 8.62 2.33 8.76
CA VAL A 124 7.85 2.82 7.60
C VAL A 124 7.58 1.71 6.60
N GLY A 125 6.35 1.65 6.09
CA GLY A 125 5.88 0.71 5.07
C GLY A 125 5.28 1.43 3.86
N LEU A 126 5.31 0.77 2.70
CA LEU A 126 4.81 1.30 1.44
C LEU A 126 3.92 0.28 0.73
N GLY A 127 2.63 0.58 0.66
CA GLY A 127 1.61 -0.27 0.05
C GLY A 127 1.13 0.27 -1.29
N VAL A 128 0.97 -0.64 -2.25
CA VAL A 128 0.50 -0.31 -3.59
C VAL A 128 -0.49 -1.38 -4.05
N LYS A 129 -1.75 -1.00 -4.26
CA LYS A 129 -2.82 -1.93 -4.66
C LYS A 129 -3.67 -1.34 -5.78
N CYS A 130 -4.12 -2.21 -6.69
CA CYS A 130 -5.09 -1.89 -7.73
C CYS A 130 -6.39 -2.67 -7.48
N ALA A 131 -7.53 -1.98 -7.35
CA ALA A 131 -8.86 -2.61 -7.22
C ALA A 131 -9.87 -1.98 -8.18
N LYS A 132 -11.11 -2.49 -8.20
CA LYS A 132 -12.22 -1.91 -8.99
C LYS A 132 -12.70 -0.58 -8.38
N GLU A 133 -12.80 -0.52 -7.06
CA GLU A 133 -13.28 0.64 -6.30
C GLU A 133 -12.13 1.30 -5.54
N VAL A 134 -12.34 2.56 -5.11
CA VAL A 134 -11.34 3.32 -4.36
C VAL A 134 -11.16 2.77 -2.94
N ALA A 135 -12.24 2.47 -2.22
CA ALA A 135 -12.18 1.95 -0.85
C ALA A 135 -11.41 0.62 -0.78
N THR A 136 -11.76 -0.36 -1.62
CA THR A 136 -11.06 -1.66 -1.67
C THR A 136 -9.61 -1.55 -2.16
N ALA A 137 -9.28 -0.52 -2.97
CA ALA A 137 -7.89 -0.21 -3.30
C ALA A 137 -7.11 0.36 -2.10
N ILE A 138 -7.71 1.24 -1.29
CA ILE A 138 -7.08 1.82 -0.09
C ILE A 138 -6.87 0.74 0.98
N SER A 139 -7.91 0.02 1.40
CA SER A 139 -7.78 -1.03 2.43
C SER A 139 -6.78 -2.12 2.02
N GLY A 140 -6.83 -2.55 0.76
CA GLY A 140 -5.86 -3.50 0.20
C GLY A 140 -4.44 -2.94 0.03
N ALA A 141 -4.26 -1.62 0.02
CA ALA A 141 -2.97 -0.96 0.06
C ALA A 141 -2.46 -0.76 1.50
N ILE A 142 -3.32 -0.46 2.49
CA ILE A 142 -2.95 -0.43 3.91
C ILE A 142 -2.40 -1.78 4.35
N VAL A 143 -3.09 -2.89 4.02
CA VAL A 143 -2.60 -4.25 4.31
C VAL A 143 -1.25 -4.52 3.62
N ALA A 144 -1.08 -4.08 2.37
CA ALA A 144 0.18 -4.24 1.65
C ALA A 144 1.32 -3.33 2.18
N ALA A 145 1.00 -2.18 2.78
CA ALA A 145 1.94 -1.27 3.42
C ALA A 145 2.40 -1.82 4.77
N LYS A 146 1.47 -2.36 5.58
CA LYS A 146 1.77 -3.07 6.82
C LYS A 146 2.73 -4.22 6.54
N LEU A 147 2.39 -5.12 5.61
CA LEU A 147 3.26 -6.24 5.20
C LEU A 147 4.64 -5.82 4.63
N SER A 148 4.85 -4.53 4.33
CA SER A 148 6.13 -3.98 3.85
C SER A 148 6.79 -3.00 4.82
N VAL A 149 6.44 -2.99 6.12
CA VAL A 149 7.09 -2.12 7.12
C VAL A 149 8.54 -2.57 7.35
N ILE A 150 9.47 -1.64 7.10
CA ILE A 150 10.92 -1.80 7.22
C ILE A 150 11.44 -0.85 8.31
N PRO A 151 12.43 -1.25 9.12
CA PRO A 151 13.03 -0.37 10.12
C PRO A 151 13.96 0.66 9.46
N VAL A 152 14.12 1.82 10.10
CA VAL A 152 14.85 2.99 9.59
C VAL A 152 16.02 3.31 10.50
N ARG A 153 17.26 3.18 10.00
CA ARG A 153 18.44 3.55 10.79
C ARG A 153 18.50 5.08 10.83
N ARG A 154 18.22 5.64 12.01
CA ARG A 154 18.43 7.05 12.34
C ARG A 154 19.84 7.25 12.89
N GLY A 155 20.36 8.48 12.85
CA GLY A 155 21.70 8.84 13.30
C GLY A 155 21.88 10.35 13.50
N TYR A 156 23.13 10.79 13.44
CA TYR A 156 23.56 12.17 13.70
C TYR A 156 24.32 12.73 12.51
N TRP A 157 24.28 14.04 12.31
CA TRP A 157 25.07 14.73 11.28
C TRP A 157 26.54 14.96 11.70
N GLY A 158 26.76 15.10 13.00
CA GLY A 158 28.06 15.26 13.63
C GLY A 158 27.99 14.79 15.09
N ASN A 159 27.99 15.73 16.04
CA ASN A 159 28.00 15.44 17.48
C ASN A 159 26.83 14.51 17.88
N LYS A 160 27.15 13.39 18.56
CA LYS A 160 26.20 12.38 19.07
C LYS A 160 25.47 12.86 20.34
N LEU A 161 24.81 14.02 20.29
CA LEU A 161 24.09 14.64 21.40
C LEU A 161 22.58 14.35 21.32
N GLY A 162 21.93 13.94 22.41
CA GLY A 162 20.47 13.72 22.43
C GLY A 162 20.01 12.58 21.50
N ALA A 163 18.78 12.65 20.96
CA ALA A 163 18.21 11.61 20.11
C ALA A 163 18.69 11.66 18.63
N PRO A 164 18.78 10.51 17.92
CA PRO A 164 19.15 10.48 16.51
C PRO A 164 18.05 11.07 15.62
N HIS A 165 18.40 12.09 14.84
CA HIS A 165 17.48 13.04 14.20
C HIS A 165 17.53 13.04 12.66
N THR A 166 18.61 12.48 12.08
CA THR A 166 18.88 12.47 10.63
C THR A 166 19.12 11.05 10.11
N VAL A 167 19.15 10.85 8.80
CA VAL A 167 19.80 9.65 8.22
C VAL A 167 21.30 9.62 8.57
N PRO A 168 21.92 8.44 8.79
CA PRO A 168 23.31 8.32 9.24
C PRO A 168 24.34 8.55 8.12
N THR A 169 23.99 8.26 6.86
CA THR A 169 24.91 8.37 5.70
C THR A 169 24.19 8.89 4.46
N LYS A 170 24.95 9.18 3.39
CA LYS A 170 24.42 9.75 2.13
C LYS A 170 23.87 8.65 1.21
N VAL A 171 22.64 8.21 1.45
CA VAL A 171 22.04 7.02 0.81
C VAL A 171 21.24 7.36 -0.47
N THR A 172 21.30 6.50 -1.50
CA THR A 172 20.55 6.68 -2.76
C THR A 172 19.66 5.49 -3.13
N GLY A 173 18.36 5.75 -3.31
CA GLY A 173 17.38 4.82 -3.86
C GLY A 173 17.01 5.17 -5.31
N LYS A 174 16.58 4.17 -6.09
CA LYS A 174 16.21 4.32 -7.52
C LYS A 174 14.99 3.47 -7.85
N CYS A 175 14.05 4.00 -8.63
CA CYS A 175 12.91 3.28 -9.18
C CYS A 175 12.60 3.77 -10.61
N GLY A 176 12.80 2.91 -11.61
CA GLY A 176 12.79 3.33 -13.02
C GLY A 176 13.83 4.43 -13.28
N SER A 177 13.39 5.53 -13.89
CA SER A 177 14.23 6.70 -14.14
C SER A 177 14.39 7.66 -12.95
N VAL A 178 13.63 7.48 -11.85
CA VAL A 178 13.71 8.38 -10.68
C VAL A 178 14.76 7.87 -9.70
N ALA A 179 15.68 8.74 -9.30
CA ALA A 179 16.63 8.50 -8.21
C ALA A 179 16.47 9.56 -7.12
N VAL A 180 16.49 9.13 -5.86
CA VAL A 180 16.37 10.00 -4.68
C VAL A 180 17.57 9.75 -3.78
N ARG A 181 18.36 10.80 -3.54
CA ARG A 181 19.46 10.82 -2.57
C ARG A 181 18.98 11.50 -1.30
N LEU A 182 19.15 10.81 -0.17
CA LEU A 182 19.04 11.38 1.17
C LEU A 182 20.46 11.76 1.62
N VAL A 183 20.60 12.93 2.24
CA VAL A 183 21.89 13.48 2.72
C VAL A 183 21.70 13.93 4.17
N PRO A 184 22.57 13.53 5.11
CA PRO A 184 22.44 13.94 6.50
C PRO A 184 22.44 15.46 6.66
N ALA A 185 21.67 15.98 7.61
CA ALA A 185 21.49 17.42 7.84
C ALA A 185 21.65 17.80 9.32
N PRO A 186 22.16 19.00 9.64
CA PRO A 186 22.27 19.48 11.02
C PRO A 186 20.89 19.73 11.64
N ARG A 187 20.85 19.82 12.98
CA ARG A 187 19.59 20.04 13.71
C ARG A 187 18.92 21.36 13.34
N GLY A 188 17.59 21.32 13.20
CA GLY A 188 16.78 22.49 12.86
C GLY A 188 16.71 22.78 11.36
N THR A 189 17.30 21.94 10.51
CA THR A 189 17.12 21.99 9.05
C THR A 189 15.70 21.57 8.66
N GLY A 190 15.14 20.61 9.40
CA GLY A 190 13.91 19.93 9.02
C GLY A 190 14.08 19.06 7.77
N ILE A 191 12.95 18.54 7.29
CA ILE A 191 12.90 17.72 6.07
C ILE A 191 12.83 18.64 4.84
N VAL A 192 13.97 18.85 4.20
CA VAL A 192 14.13 19.63 2.96
C VAL A 192 13.85 18.71 1.76
N ALA A 193 12.56 18.53 1.48
CA ALA A 193 12.08 17.67 0.41
C ALA A 193 10.73 18.13 -0.17
N ALA A 194 10.45 17.70 -1.40
CA ALA A 194 9.13 17.83 -2.00
C ALA A 194 8.06 17.06 -1.18
N ARG A 195 6.78 17.44 -1.34
CA ARG A 195 5.61 16.91 -0.59
C ARG A 195 5.58 15.38 -0.44
N VAL A 196 6.08 14.64 -1.43
CA VAL A 196 6.08 13.16 -1.44
C VAL A 196 7.16 12.56 -0.54
N PRO A 197 8.48 12.77 -0.77
CA PRO A 197 9.47 12.27 0.18
C PRO A 197 9.29 12.86 1.58
N LYS A 198 8.86 14.13 1.70
CA LYS A 198 8.67 14.79 3.00
C LYS A 198 7.76 13.99 3.92
N LYS A 199 6.56 13.63 3.46
CA LYS A 199 5.61 12.80 4.22
C LYS A 199 6.21 11.45 4.59
N LEU A 200 6.79 10.74 3.63
CA LEU A 200 7.37 9.41 3.88
C LEU A 200 8.50 9.45 4.93
N LEU A 201 9.30 10.53 4.95
CA LEU A 201 10.35 10.76 5.94
C LEU A 201 9.80 11.15 7.34
N GLN A 202 8.66 11.85 7.41
CA GLN A 202 7.95 12.10 8.67
C GLN A 202 7.43 10.79 9.30
N TYR A 203 6.75 9.95 8.50
CA TYR A 203 6.28 8.63 8.95
C TYR A 203 7.44 7.69 9.37
N ALA A 204 8.63 7.88 8.79
CA ALA A 204 9.87 7.20 9.16
C ALA A 204 10.59 7.75 10.41
N GLY A 205 10.11 8.86 11.00
CA GLY A 205 10.71 9.48 12.18
C GLY A 205 12.03 10.22 11.93
N VAL A 206 12.27 10.72 10.72
CA VAL A 206 13.48 11.50 10.39
C VAL A 206 13.15 12.99 10.44
N ASP A 207 13.77 13.73 11.36
CA ASP A 207 13.49 15.15 11.60
C ASP A 207 14.24 16.06 10.62
N ASP A 208 15.55 15.84 10.45
CA ASP A 208 16.43 16.65 9.61
C ASP A 208 16.99 15.81 8.46
N VAL A 209 16.75 16.23 7.20
CA VAL A 209 17.38 15.58 6.03
C VAL A 209 17.32 16.47 4.79
N TYR A 210 18.46 16.60 4.10
CA TYR A 210 18.53 17.19 2.77
C TYR A 210 18.20 16.12 1.72
N THR A 211 17.38 16.46 0.72
CA THR A 211 17.06 15.54 -0.38
C THR A 211 17.44 16.10 -1.75
N SER A 212 17.92 15.21 -2.63
CA SER A 212 18.23 15.52 -4.03
C SER A 212 17.61 14.47 -4.94
N SER A 213 16.61 14.86 -5.73
CA SER A 213 15.92 13.98 -6.68
C SER A 213 16.34 14.24 -8.11
N ARG A 214 16.63 13.18 -8.88
CA ARG A 214 16.91 13.22 -10.33
C ARG A 214 15.91 12.35 -11.10
N GLY A 215 15.69 12.68 -12.37
CA GLY A 215 14.76 11.96 -13.26
C GLY A 215 13.32 12.45 -13.21
N LYS A 216 12.37 11.67 -13.73
CA LYS A 216 10.97 12.08 -13.97
C LYS A 216 10.11 12.03 -12.68
N THR A 217 10.44 12.87 -11.70
CA THR A 217 9.80 12.95 -10.36
C THR A 217 8.29 13.14 -10.39
N ARG A 218 7.73 13.75 -11.45
CA ARG A 218 6.27 13.81 -11.71
C ARG A 218 5.59 12.42 -11.71
N THR A 219 6.33 11.34 -11.98
CA THR A 219 5.84 9.95 -11.85
C THR A 219 5.81 9.54 -10.38
N MET A 220 4.80 10.03 -9.66
CA MET A 220 4.61 9.90 -8.20
C MET A 220 4.94 8.51 -7.65
N GLY A 221 4.43 7.42 -8.25
CA GLY A 221 4.64 6.07 -7.74
C GLY A 221 6.12 5.66 -7.67
N ASN A 222 6.88 5.97 -8.73
CA ASN A 222 8.33 5.73 -8.77
C ASN A 222 9.08 6.65 -7.79
N PHE A 223 8.60 7.88 -7.58
CA PHE A 223 9.21 8.84 -6.65
C PHE A 223 9.04 8.42 -5.18
N VAL A 224 7.85 7.90 -4.81
CA VAL A 224 7.61 7.27 -3.51
C VAL A 224 8.53 6.04 -3.33
N MET A 225 8.54 5.11 -4.30
CA MET A 225 9.37 3.89 -4.25
C MET A 225 10.87 4.19 -4.19
N ALA A 226 11.37 5.15 -4.97
CA ALA A 226 12.78 5.55 -4.94
C ALA A 226 13.19 6.15 -3.59
N THR A 227 12.27 6.86 -2.91
CA THR A 227 12.49 7.35 -1.54
C THR A 227 12.50 6.20 -0.54
N PHE A 228 11.51 5.31 -0.61
CA PHE A 228 11.41 4.13 0.25
C PHE A 228 12.66 3.24 0.17
N PHE A 229 13.14 2.93 -1.06
CA PHE A 229 14.38 2.19 -1.27
C PHE A 229 15.66 2.96 -0.87
N ALA A 230 15.61 4.29 -0.72
CA ALA A 230 16.69 5.06 -0.11
C ALA A 230 16.71 4.86 1.42
N ILE A 231 15.53 4.79 2.04
CA ILE A 231 15.38 4.52 3.47
C ILE A 231 15.75 3.08 3.83
N THR A 232 15.29 2.07 3.08
CA THR A 232 15.66 0.65 3.30
C THR A 232 17.17 0.45 3.37
N LYS A 233 17.93 1.17 2.54
CA LYS A 233 19.39 1.10 2.49
C LYS A 233 20.11 1.76 3.67
N THR A 234 19.41 2.44 4.58
CA THR A 234 20.03 3.05 5.77
C THR A 234 20.59 2.00 6.73
N PHE A 235 19.91 0.86 6.89
CA PHE A 235 20.44 -0.30 7.64
C PHE A 235 21.46 -1.13 6.85
N ALA A 236 21.33 -1.18 5.52
CA ALA A 236 22.26 -1.93 4.66
C ALA A 236 23.65 -1.27 4.50
N TYR A 237 23.83 -0.03 4.96
CA TYR A 237 25.12 0.65 4.91
C TYR A 237 25.93 0.35 6.17
N LEU A 238 26.96 -0.50 6.03
CA LEU A 238 27.88 -0.83 7.12
C LEU A 238 28.66 0.43 7.56
N THR A 239 28.58 0.75 8.85
CA THR A 239 29.30 1.86 9.50
C THR A 239 30.22 1.30 10.58
N PRO A 240 31.28 2.01 11.02
CA PRO A 240 32.18 1.51 12.06
C PRO A 240 31.47 1.12 13.37
N ASP A 241 30.35 1.76 13.72
CA ASP A 241 29.51 1.36 14.87
C ASP A 241 28.94 -0.08 14.76
N LEU A 242 29.02 -0.71 13.57
CA LEU A 242 28.55 -2.07 13.26
C LEU A 242 29.69 -3.05 12.93
N TRP A 243 30.96 -2.67 13.06
CA TRP A 243 32.09 -3.57 12.76
C TRP A 243 32.39 -4.59 13.88
N ARG A 244 31.77 -4.44 15.05
CA ARG A 244 31.91 -5.39 16.16
C ARG A 244 31.28 -6.73 15.80
N GLU A 245 32.03 -7.81 15.98
CA GLU A 245 31.49 -9.17 15.87
C GLU A 245 30.38 -9.43 16.90
N VAL A 246 29.26 -9.97 16.43
CA VAL A 246 28.10 -10.35 17.24
C VAL A 246 27.88 -11.86 17.09
N LYS A 247 27.81 -12.57 18.21
CA LYS A 247 27.51 -14.02 18.21
C LYS A 247 26.12 -14.24 17.64
N LEU A 248 26.00 -15.17 16.68
CA LEU A 248 24.71 -15.51 16.08
C LEU A 248 23.81 -16.20 17.11
N ILE A 249 22.64 -15.61 17.35
CA ILE A 249 21.59 -16.14 18.23
C ILE A 249 20.75 -17.15 17.43
N LYS A 250 20.10 -18.10 18.11
CA LYS A 250 19.17 -19.04 17.45
C LYS A 250 17.93 -18.29 16.95
N THR A 251 17.32 -18.78 15.87
CA THR A 251 16.08 -18.17 15.35
C THR A 251 14.88 -18.49 16.26
N PRO A 252 13.80 -17.69 16.27
CA PRO A 252 12.65 -17.90 17.16
C PRO A 252 11.91 -19.19 16.83
N TYR A 253 11.99 -19.64 15.57
CA TYR A 253 11.49 -20.94 15.12
C TYR A 253 12.28 -22.13 15.69
N GLN A 254 13.55 -21.93 16.05
CA GLN A 254 14.40 -22.95 16.65
C GLN A 254 14.23 -22.97 18.17
N GLU A 255 14.17 -21.81 18.82
CA GLU A 255 14.00 -21.70 20.28
C GLU A 255 12.61 -22.15 20.73
N HIS A 256 11.57 -21.88 19.93
CA HIS A 256 10.19 -22.30 20.21
C HIS A 256 9.73 -23.48 19.33
N SER A 257 10.66 -24.31 18.86
CA SER A 257 10.38 -25.45 17.97
C SER A 257 9.32 -26.40 18.55
N ALA A 258 9.35 -26.66 19.87
CA ALA A 258 8.34 -27.49 20.57
C ALA A 258 6.92 -26.90 20.45
N LYS A 259 6.73 -25.62 20.81
CA LYS A 259 5.44 -24.91 20.70
C LYS A 259 4.96 -24.75 19.24
N LEU A 260 5.85 -24.96 18.26
CA LEU A 260 5.52 -24.99 16.84
C LEU A 260 5.23 -26.39 16.28
N SER A 261 5.59 -27.46 17.01
CA SER A 261 5.26 -28.85 16.66
C SER A 261 3.93 -29.32 17.27
N GLU A 262 3.49 -28.69 18.37
CA GLU A 262 2.14 -28.81 18.93
C GLU A 262 1.08 -28.56 17.83
N LYS A 263 0.22 -29.57 17.62
CA LYS A 263 -0.97 -29.41 16.77
C LYS A 263 -1.98 -28.57 17.53
N GLN A 264 -2.34 -27.42 16.96
CA GLN A 264 -3.52 -26.68 17.40
C GLN A 264 -4.75 -27.60 17.24
N GLN A 265 -5.56 -27.66 18.29
CA GLN A 265 -6.89 -28.29 18.28
C GLN A 265 -7.88 -27.45 17.46
#